data_AF-A0A259SW08-F1
#
_entry.id   AF-A0A259SW08-F1
#
_cell.length_a   1.000
_cell.length_b   1.000
_cell.length_c   1.000
_cell.angle_alpha   90.00
_cell.angle_beta   90.00
_cell.angle_gamma   90.00
#
_symmetry.space_group_name_H-M   'P 1'
#
loop_
_entity.id
_entity.type
_entity.pdbx_description
1 polymer ?
#
loop_
_entity_poly.entity_id
_entity_poly.type
_entity_poly.pdbx_seq_one_letter_code
_entity_poly.pdbx_strand_id
1 'polypeptide(L)' 'MVLADAAAGHTGRVLRVDDRDPELLRTLESAGLAIGGEVVVIPGGLRIDRTDVVLPDAASEVVWLSA' A
#
# COMPACT_ATOMS: atom_id res chain seq x y z
N MET A 1 0.78 5.30 9.93
CA MET A 1 0.81 6.52 9.09
C MET A 1 0.10 6.25 7.77
N VAL A 2 -0.29 7.28 7.03
CA VAL A 2 -0.79 7.10 5.65
C VAL A 2 0.39 6.85 4.71
N LEU A 3 0.21 6.08 3.64
CA LEU A 3 1.27 5.73 2.70
C LEU A 3 1.90 6.98 2.06
N ALA A 4 1.11 8.02 1.78
CA ALA A 4 1.60 9.30 1.26
C ALA A 4 2.65 10.00 2.16
N ASP A 5 2.63 9.73 3.48
CA ASP A 5 3.59 10.30 4.44
C ASP A 5 4.81 9.39 4.67
N ALA A 6 4.80 8.17 4.15
CA ALA A 6 5.86 7.21 4.38
C ALA A 6 7.05 7.46 3.44
N ALA A 7 8.25 7.59 4.02
CA ALA A 7 9.47 7.74 3.23
C ALA A 7 9.79 6.45 2.45
N ALA A 8 10.42 6.59 1.27
CA ALA A 8 10.96 5.45 0.55
C ALA A 8 11.97 4.69 1.44
N GLY A 9 11.86 3.37 1.48
CA GLY A 9 12.59 2.50 2.40
C GLY A 9 11.86 2.21 3.71
N HIS A 10 10.73 2.88 4.00
CA HIS A 10 9.88 2.55 5.14
C HIS A 10 9.35 1.13 5.00
N THR A 11 9.49 0.32 6.05
CA THR A 11 8.92 -1.02 6.11
C THR A 11 7.83 -1.00 7.17
N GLY A 12 6.64 -1.46 6.80
CA GLY A 12 5.50 -1.47 7.71
C GLY A 12 4.45 -2.48 7.28
N ARG A 13 3.41 -2.64 8.10
CA ARG A 13 2.31 -3.54 7.80
C ARG A 13 1.07 -2.74 7.40
N VAL A 14 0.31 -3.24 6.42
CA VAL A 14 -0.96 -2.62 6.04
C VAL A 14 -1.93 -2.74 7.21
N LEU A 15 -2.34 -1.62 7.80
CA LEU A 15 -3.29 -1.61 8.91
C LEU A 15 -4.73 -1.51 8.41
N ARG A 16 -4.94 -0.67 7.40
CA ARG A 16 -6.26 -0.37 6.86
C ARG A 16 -6.11 0.11 5.42
N VAL A 17 -7.14 -0.17 4.63
CA VAL A 17 -7.37 0.46 3.33
C VAL A 17 -8.73 1.15 3.40
N ASP A 18 -8.83 2.38 2.88
CA ASP A 18 -10.10 3.09 2.76
C ASP A 18 -10.96 2.38 1.71
N ASP A 19 -12.18 2.00 2.06
CA ASP A 19 -13.11 1.24 1.21
C ASP A 19 -14.07 2.13 0.42
N ARG A 20 -13.80 3.45 0.37
CA ARG A 20 -14.56 4.43 -0.41
C ARG A 20 -14.61 4.14 -1.91
N ASP A 21 -13.60 3.45 -2.45
CA ASP A 21 -13.54 3.09 -3.86
C ASP A 21 -13.36 1.56 -4.03
N PRO A 22 -14.44 0.84 -4.42
CA PRO A 22 -14.38 -0.61 -4.57
C PRO A 22 -13.58 -1.08 -5.80
N GLU A 23 -13.36 -0.23 -6.81
CA GLU A 23 -12.53 -0.58 -7.98
C GLU A 23 -11.04 -0.49 -7.62
N LEU A 24 -10.66 0.56 -6.89
CA LEU A 24 -9.33 0.69 -6.32
C LEU A 24 -9.03 -0.48 -5.38
N LEU A 25 -9.97 -0.82 -4.50
CA LEU A 25 -9.77 -1.90 -3.52
C LEU A 25 -9.50 -3.25 -4.22
N ARG A 26 -10.26 -3.58 -5.27
CA ARG A 26 -10.00 -4.77 -6.10
C ARG A 26 -8.65 -4.72 -6.81
N THR A 27 -8.24 -3.54 -7.27
CA THR A 27 -6.94 -3.35 -7.92
C THR A 27 -5.81 -3.62 -6.93
N LEU A 28 -5.92 -3.12 -5.70
CA LEU A 28 -4.95 -3.34 -4.63
C LEU A 28 -4.88 -4.82 -4.22
N GLU A 29 -6.03 -5.49 -4.05
CA GLU A 29 -6.09 -6.92 -3.76
C GLU A 29 -5.47 -7.76 -4.89
N SER A 30 -5.79 -7.45 -6.14
CA SER A 30 -5.21 -8.11 -7.33
C SER A 30 -3.70 -7.91 -7.42
N ALA A 31 -3.21 -6.77 -6.94
CA ALA A 31 -1.80 -6.45 -6.84
C ALA A 31 -1.08 -7.14 -5.66
N GLY A 32 -1.82 -7.89 -4.82
CA GLY A 32 -1.28 -8.63 -3.68
C GLY A 32 -1.26 -7.85 -2.37
N LEU A 33 -1.86 -6.66 -2.31
CA LEU A 33 -1.98 -5.90 -1.06
C LEU A 33 -3.00 -6.59 -0.15
N ALA A 34 -2.55 -6.99 1.04
CA ALA A 34 -3.40 -7.60 2.06
C ALA A 34 -3.30 -6.85 3.39
N ILE A 35 -4.43 -6.72 4.09
CA ILE A 35 -4.42 -6.19 5.46
C ILE A 35 -3.59 -7.13 6.35
N GLY A 36 -2.68 -6.53 7.13
CA GLY A 36 -1.69 -7.24 7.94
C GLY A 36 -0.45 -7.71 7.18
N GLY A 37 -0.43 -7.58 5.84
CA GLY A 37 0.73 -7.87 5.01
C GLY A 37 1.87 -6.88 5.25
N GLU A 38 3.10 -7.37 5.23
CA GLU A 38 4.30 -6.54 5.31
C GLU A 38 4.63 -5.97 3.93
N VAL A 39 4.95 -4.69 3.89
CA VAL A 39 5.29 -3.97 2.66
C VAL A 39 6.47 -3.05 2.90
N VAL A 40 7.24 -2.83 1.84
CA VAL A 40 8.31 -1.82 1.83
C VAL A 40 7.93 -0.72 0.85
N VAL A 41 7.96 0.52 1.30
CA VAL A 41 7.68 1.68 0.45
C VAL A 41 8.85 1.88 -0.51
N ILE A 42 8.56 1.92 -1.80
CA ILE A 42 9.54 2.18 -2.86
C ILE A 42 9.12 3.41 -3.67
N PRO A 43 10.05 4.07 -4.37
CA PRO A 43 9.68 5.15 -5.28
C PRO A 43 8.64 4.67 -6.31
N GLY A 44 7.45 5.28 -6.30
CA GLY A 44 6.36 4.95 -7.23
C GLY A 44 5.50 3.74 -6.86
N GLY A 45 5.63 3.17 -5.66
CA GLY A 45 4.77 2.06 -5.25
C GLY A 45 5.19 1.36 -3.95
N LEU A 46 4.89 0.07 -3.90
CA LEU A 46 5.23 -0.81 -2.77
C LEU A 46 5.98 -2.04 -3.27
N ARG A 47 6.82 -2.59 -2.40
CA ARG A 47 7.37 -3.93 -2.56
C ARG A 47 6.65 -4.86 -1.59
N ILE A 48 5.96 -5.86 -2.12
CA ILE A 48 5.15 -6.85 -1.40
C ILE A 48 5.74 -8.23 -1.69
N ASP A 49 6.14 -8.99 -0.67
CA ASP A 49 6.75 -10.33 -0.83
C ASP A 49 7.90 -10.36 -1.88
N ARG A 50 8.74 -9.30 -1.88
CA ARG A 50 9.84 -9.07 -2.84
C ARG A 50 9.41 -8.77 -4.28
N THR A 51 8.13 -8.52 -4.52
CA THR A 51 7.58 -8.11 -5.82
C THR A 51 7.30 -6.62 -5.81
N ASP A 52 7.77 -5.91 -6.84
CA ASP A 52 7.53 -4.48 -7.01
C ASP A 52 6.15 -4.29 -7.62
N VAL A 53 5.32 -3.54 -6.91
CA VAL A 53 3.95 -3.25 -7.25
C VAL A 53 3.82 -1.75 -7.47
N VAL A 54 3.51 -1.38 -8.71
CA VAL A 54 3.12 -0.01 -9.04
C VAL A 54 1.70 0.18 -8.53
N LEU A 55 1.51 1.20 -7.69
CA LEU A 55 0.20 1.54 -7.18
C LEU A 55 -0.39 2.73 -7.93
N PRO A 56 -1.72 2.79 -8.09
CA PRO A 56 -2.39 4.01 -8.50
C PRO A 56 -2.08 5.15 -7.52
N ASP A 57 -1.97 6.38 -7.99
CA ASP A 57 -1.71 7.55 -7.14
C ASP A 57 -2.71 7.66 -5.97
N ALA A 58 -3.98 7.35 -6.25
CA ALA A 58 -5.06 7.32 -5.26
C ALA A 58 -4.82 6.36 -4.10
N ALA A 59 -4.04 5.29 -4.29
CA ALA A 59 -3.72 4.31 -3.26
C ALA A 59 -2.93 4.91 -2.09
N SER A 60 -2.07 5.89 -2.38
CA SER A 60 -1.21 6.52 -1.37
C SER A 60 -1.99 7.28 -0.29
N GLU A 61 -3.18 7.77 -0.61
CA GLU A 61 -4.04 8.52 0.31
C GLU A 61 -4.99 7.64 1.12
N VAL A 62 -5.18 6.38 0.70
CA VAL A 62 -6.16 5.46 1.28
C VAL A 62 -5.53 4.24 1.96
N VAL A 63 -4.22 4.04 1.84
CA VAL A 63 -3.52 2.93 2.49
C VAL A 63 -2.84 3.44 3.76
N TRP A 64 -3.13 2.82 4.90
CA TRP A 64 -2.45 3.10 6.17
C TRP A 64 -1.50 1.97 6.52
N LEU A 65 -0.28 2.35 6.89
CA LEU A 65 0.78 1.46 7.34
C LEU A 65 1.02 1.59 8.84
N SER A 66 1.51 0.52 9.46
CA SER A 66 2.09 0.57 10.80
C SER A 66 3.39 1.39 10.77
N ALA A 67 3.67 2.03 11.90
CA ALA A 67 5.01 2.56 12.17
C ALA A 67 6.01 1.42 12.30
#